data_AF-A0A3B4G7T2-F1
#
_entry.id   AF-A0A3B4G7T2-F1
#
_cell.length_a   1.000
_cell.length_b   1.000
_cell.length_c   1.000
_cell.angle_alpha   90.00
_cell.angle_beta   90.00
_cell.angle_gamma   90.00
#
_symmetry.space_group_name_H-M   'P 1'
#
loop_
_entity.id
_entity.type
_entity.pdbx_description
1 polymer ?
#
loop_
_entity_poly.entity_id
_entity_poly.type
_entity_poly.pdbx_seq_one_letter_code
_entity_poly.pdbx_strand_id
1 'polypeptide(L)'
;KSVKLILFYFAATKQGADQYILNTQNMVWTAARDYCRAHYTDLTSLRNDAEYQIVQQVANGNEVYVGLFRDPWEWSDQTDSSFRYWNPDKTVWTDGTQTCVAMLKVNSGKWGDRACTETHPFICDCSE
;
A
#
# COMPACT_ATOMS: atom_id res chain seq x y z
N LYS A 1 -21.26 17.47 42.88
CA LYS A 1 -21.69 16.94 41.56
C LYS A 1 -20.57 17.23 40.59
N SER A 2 -19.71 16.25 40.30
CA SER A 2 -18.52 16.44 39.47
C SER A 2 -18.89 16.26 38.01
N VAL A 3 -18.64 17.28 37.20
CA VAL A 3 -18.76 17.18 35.74
C VAL A 3 -17.51 16.48 35.23
N LYS A 4 -17.66 15.28 34.66
CA LYS A 4 -16.59 14.61 33.90
C LYS A 4 -16.42 15.35 32.58
N LEU A 5 -15.27 16.00 32.41
CA LEU A 5 -14.86 16.57 31.14
C LEU A 5 -14.45 15.40 30.21
N ILE A 6 -15.27 15.09 29.21
CA ILE A 6 -14.90 14.15 28.16
C ILE A 6 -14.06 14.94 27.15
N LEU A 7 -12.74 14.77 27.21
CA LEU A 7 -11.82 15.28 26.19
C LEU A 7 -11.99 14.42 24.93
N PHE A 8 -12.76 14.90 23.97
CA PHE A 8 -12.72 14.37 22.61
C PHE A 8 -11.44 14.90 21.96
N TYR A 9 -10.37 14.10 21.97
CA TYR A 9 -9.23 14.33 21.09
C TYR A 9 -9.72 14.02 19.66
N PHE A 10 -10.00 15.06 18.88
CA PHE A 10 -10.16 14.87 17.44
C PHE A 10 -8.77 14.62 16.86
N ALA A 11 -8.45 13.36 16.55
CA ALA A 11 -7.37 13.07 15.61
C ALA A 11 -7.75 13.75 14.29
N ALA A 12 -6.86 14.59 13.75
CA ALA A 12 -7.10 15.22 12.46
C ALA A 12 -7.02 14.14 11.39
N THR A 13 -8.12 13.91 10.67
CA THR A 13 -8.15 12.94 9.59
C THR A 13 -7.20 13.37 8.48
N LYS A 14 -6.29 12.49 8.08
CA LYS A 14 -5.38 12.72 6.96
C LYS A 14 -6.17 12.68 5.65
N GLN A 15 -5.85 13.56 4.71
CA GLN A 15 -6.56 13.69 3.42
C GLN A 15 -5.57 13.81 2.26
N GLY A 16 -5.87 13.16 1.13
CA GLY A 16 -5.04 13.24 -0.06
C GLY A 16 -3.66 12.60 0.15
N ALA A 17 -2.59 13.27 -0.28
CA ALA A 17 -1.23 12.74 -0.17
C ALA A 17 -0.79 12.47 1.28
N ASP A 18 -1.35 13.21 2.25
CA ASP A 18 -1.03 13.06 3.66
C ASP A 18 -1.46 11.69 4.24
N GLN A 19 -2.31 10.95 3.53
CA GLN A 19 -2.73 9.59 3.90
C GLN A 19 -1.65 8.54 3.58
N TYR A 20 -0.64 8.87 2.78
CA TYR A 20 0.32 7.90 2.28
C TYR A 20 1.74 8.23 2.75
N ILE A 21 2.41 7.27 3.37
CA ILE A 21 3.76 7.45 3.89
C ILE A 21 4.74 6.57 3.12
N LEU A 22 5.60 7.20 2.31
CA LEU A 22 6.73 6.51 1.70
C LEU A 22 7.81 6.22 2.76
N ASN A 23 8.11 4.94 2.96
CA ASN A 23 9.30 4.50 3.67
C ASN A 23 10.37 4.05 2.65
N THR A 24 11.54 4.68 2.69
CA THR A 24 12.66 4.40 1.77
C THR A 24 13.57 3.24 2.23
N GLN A 25 13.31 2.66 3.40
CA GLN A 25 14.01 1.45 3.84
C GLN A 25 13.60 0.25 3.00
N ASN A 26 14.58 -0.58 2.64
CA ASN A 26 14.33 -1.81 1.89
C ASN A 26 13.95 -2.94 2.85
N MET A 27 12.73 -3.46 2.72
CA MET A 27 12.23 -4.59 3.51
C MET A 27 11.55 -5.61 2.61
N VAL A 28 11.56 -6.88 3.02
CA VAL A 28 10.71 -7.90 2.41
C VAL A 28 9.23 -7.55 2.64
N TRP A 29 8.35 -7.95 1.73
CA TRP A 29 6.96 -7.49 1.72
C TRP A 29 6.24 -7.70 3.07
N THR A 30 6.42 -8.86 3.70
CA THR A 30 5.81 -9.15 5.02
C THR A 30 6.35 -8.26 6.13
N ALA A 31 7.65 -7.98 6.14
CA ALA A 31 8.26 -7.07 7.10
C ALA A 31 7.81 -5.62 6.87
N ALA A 32 7.68 -5.19 5.61
CA ALA A 32 7.13 -3.89 5.26
C ALA A 32 5.68 -3.72 5.75
N ARG A 33 4.84 -4.74 5.55
CA ARG A 33 3.46 -4.80 6.08
C ARG A 33 3.44 -4.70 7.60
N ASP A 34 4.24 -5.51 8.27
CA ASP A 34 4.28 -5.54 9.74
C ASP A 34 4.81 -4.21 10.29
N TYR A 35 5.75 -3.56 9.59
CA TYR A 35 6.17 -2.19 9.90
C TYR A 35 5.01 -1.21 9.78
N CYS A 36 4.26 -1.22 8.67
CA CYS A 36 3.13 -0.33 8.50
C CYS A 36 2.08 -0.52 9.59
N ARG A 37 1.77 -1.78 9.98
CA ARG A 37 0.81 -2.07 11.06
C ARG A 37 1.30 -1.68 12.45
N ALA A 38 2.61 -1.64 12.66
CA ALA A 38 3.20 -1.24 13.92
C ALA A 38 3.28 0.29 14.10
N HIS A 39 3.36 1.03 12.99
CA HIS A 39 3.63 2.48 13.00
C HIS A 39 2.50 3.34 12.41
N TYR A 40 1.61 2.75 11.60
CA TYR A 40 0.52 3.37 10.84
C TYR A 40 -0.65 2.36 10.74
N THR A 41 -1.35 2.30 9.61
CA THR A 41 -2.49 1.39 9.39
C THR A 41 -2.06 0.05 8.77
N ASP A 42 -1.66 0.03 7.49
CA ASP A 42 -1.20 -1.15 6.75
C ASP A 42 -0.38 -0.69 5.52
N LEU A 43 0.12 -1.61 4.70
CA LEU A 43 0.53 -1.27 3.34
C LEU A 43 -0.66 -0.71 2.57
N THR A 44 -0.41 0.28 1.73
CA THR A 44 -1.48 1.00 1.04
C THR A 44 -2.29 0.10 0.11
N SER A 45 -3.62 0.15 0.22
CA SER A 45 -4.55 -0.37 -0.78
C SER A 45 -4.96 0.73 -1.75
N LEU A 46 -5.37 0.34 -2.95
CA LEU A 46 -5.77 1.28 -4.01
C LEU A 46 -7.16 0.92 -4.52
N ARG A 47 -8.08 1.89 -4.49
CA ARG A 47 -9.51 1.72 -4.80
C ARG A 47 -9.93 2.40 -6.10
N ASN A 48 -9.18 3.39 -6.57
CA ASN A 48 -9.51 4.16 -7.77
C ASN A 48 -8.29 4.91 -8.35
N ASP A 49 -8.49 5.54 -9.51
CA ASP A 49 -7.45 6.28 -10.24
C ASP A 49 -6.88 7.46 -9.45
N ALA A 50 -7.70 8.15 -8.65
CA ALA A 50 -7.25 9.30 -7.88
C ALA A 50 -6.27 8.87 -6.78
N GLU A 51 -6.58 7.79 -6.06
CA GLU A 51 -5.67 7.19 -5.09
C GLU A 51 -4.37 6.72 -5.75
N TYR A 52 -4.46 6.05 -6.91
CA TYR A 52 -3.28 5.61 -7.65
C TYR A 52 -2.38 6.79 -8.05
N GLN A 53 -2.95 7.89 -8.56
CA GLN A 53 -2.19 9.07 -8.94
C GLN A 53 -1.48 9.71 -7.76
N ILE A 54 -2.15 9.79 -6.60
CA ILE A 54 -1.55 10.31 -5.37
C ILE A 54 -0.41 9.40 -4.91
N VAL A 55 -0.64 8.09 -4.83
CA VAL A 55 0.38 7.12 -4.41
C VAL A 55 1.57 7.11 -5.38
N GLN A 56 1.34 7.29 -6.68
CA GLN A 56 2.41 7.44 -7.67
C GLN A 56 3.26 8.69 -7.43
N GLN A 57 2.64 9.81 -7.05
CA GLN A 57 3.35 11.04 -6.68
C GLN A 57 4.18 10.81 -5.41
N VAL A 58 3.59 10.16 -4.39
CA VAL A 58 4.27 9.83 -3.13
C VAL A 58 5.43 8.86 -3.33
N ALA A 59 5.28 7.88 -4.23
CA ALA A 59 6.36 6.96 -4.60
C ALA A 59 7.57 7.68 -5.20
N ASN A 60 7.39 8.86 -5.79
CA ASN A 60 8.46 9.73 -6.30
C ASN A 60 9.49 8.98 -7.17
N GLY A 61 9.01 8.12 -8.07
CA GLY A 61 9.85 7.34 -8.98
C GLY A 61 10.60 6.15 -8.37
N ASN A 62 10.30 5.78 -7.13
CA ASN A 62 10.76 4.54 -6.51
C ASN A 62 9.88 3.37 -6.97
N GLU A 63 10.49 2.19 -7.08
CA GLU A 63 9.74 0.94 -7.04
C GLU A 63 9.34 0.69 -5.59
N VAL A 64 8.05 0.49 -5.33
CA VAL A 64 7.52 0.43 -3.95
C VAL A 64 6.53 -0.72 -3.79
N TYR A 65 6.58 -1.40 -2.64
CA TYR A 65 5.53 -2.34 -2.26
C TYR A 65 4.22 -1.63 -1.91
N VAL A 66 3.13 -2.26 -2.30
CA VAL A 66 1.73 -1.93 -1.96
C VAL A 66 1.05 -3.15 -1.33
N GLY A 67 -0.15 -2.97 -0.77
CA GLY A 67 -0.85 -3.97 0.03
C GLY A 67 -1.44 -5.15 -0.75
N LEU A 68 -1.40 -5.17 -2.08
CA LEU A 68 -1.88 -6.32 -2.85
C LEU A 68 -0.92 -7.49 -2.64
N PHE A 69 -1.39 -8.53 -1.95
CA PHE A 69 -0.57 -9.66 -1.54
C PHE A 69 -0.63 -10.78 -2.58
N ARG A 70 -1.81 -11.07 -3.12
CA ARG A 70 -2.05 -12.09 -4.16
C ARG A 70 -3.28 -11.72 -4.98
N ASP A 71 -3.14 -11.74 -6.30
CA ASP A 71 -4.28 -11.57 -7.20
C ASP A 71 -4.91 -12.96 -7.42
N PRO A 72 -6.23 -13.10 -7.25
CA PRO A 72 -7.10 -12.16 -7.95
C PRO A 72 -7.76 -11.06 -7.11
N TRP A 73 -7.81 -11.09 -5.76
CA TRP A 73 -8.43 -10.00 -4.95
C TRP A 73 -7.93 -9.82 -3.49
N GLU A 74 -6.72 -10.26 -3.13
CA GLU A 74 -6.27 -10.23 -1.73
C GLU A 74 -5.39 -9.02 -1.40
N TRP A 75 -6.01 -7.98 -0.84
CA TRP A 75 -5.30 -6.86 -0.18
C TRP A 75 -5.01 -7.17 1.28
N SER A 76 -3.86 -6.71 1.78
CA SER A 76 -3.39 -6.99 3.15
C SER A 76 -4.29 -6.40 4.23
N ASP A 77 -4.85 -5.23 3.96
CA ASP A 77 -5.79 -4.50 4.80
C ASP A 77 -7.23 -5.04 4.70
N GLN A 78 -7.47 -6.09 3.90
CA GLN A 78 -8.79 -6.68 3.62
C GLN A 78 -9.76 -5.73 2.88
N THR A 79 -9.26 -4.66 2.25
CA THR A 79 -10.09 -3.78 1.43
C THR A 79 -10.66 -4.54 0.23
N ASP A 80 -11.98 -4.43 0.05
CA ASP A 80 -12.70 -4.97 -1.11
C ASP A 80 -12.55 -4.03 -2.32
N SER A 81 -11.43 -4.17 -3.04
CA SER A 81 -11.13 -3.38 -4.24
C SER A 81 -10.80 -4.27 -5.44
N SER A 82 -11.57 -4.08 -6.51
CA SER A 82 -11.34 -4.68 -7.83
C SER A 82 -10.37 -3.87 -8.71
N PHE A 83 -9.82 -2.76 -8.22
CA PHE A 83 -8.97 -1.86 -9.00
C PHE A 83 -7.63 -2.51 -9.36
N ARG A 84 -7.23 -2.51 -10.64
CA ARG A 84 -5.99 -3.13 -11.11
C ARG A 84 -5.24 -2.24 -12.08
N TYR A 85 -3.96 -2.04 -11.80
CA TYR A 85 -3.02 -1.28 -12.65
C TYR A 85 -1.84 -2.13 -13.11
N TRP A 86 -2.07 -3.42 -13.32
CA TRP A 86 -1.06 -4.34 -13.83
C TRP A 86 -0.40 -3.85 -15.12
N ASN A 87 0.90 -4.13 -15.25
CA ASN A 87 1.60 -3.99 -16.51
C ASN A 87 0.89 -4.84 -17.60
N PRO A 88 0.60 -4.30 -18.80
CA PRO A 88 -0.16 -5.00 -19.85
C PRO A 88 0.37 -6.37 -20.24
N ASP A 89 1.67 -6.62 -20.07
CA ASP A 89 2.29 -7.92 -20.39
C ASP A 89 2.11 -8.97 -19.27
N LYS A 90 1.39 -8.64 -18.19
CA LYS A 90 1.14 -9.57 -17.10
C LYS A 90 0.06 -10.58 -17.48
N THR A 91 0.46 -11.83 -17.61
CA THR A 91 -0.42 -12.97 -17.35
C THR A 91 -0.56 -13.12 -15.84
N VAL A 92 -1.77 -12.94 -15.30
CA VAL A 92 -2.03 -13.19 -13.87
C VAL A 92 -1.93 -14.70 -13.65
N TRP A 93 -0.76 -15.17 -13.24
CA TRP A 93 -0.52 -16.58 -12.96
C TRP A 93 -1.22 -16.94 -11.66
N THR A 94 -2.14 -17.90 -11.72
CA THR A 94 -2.84 -18.47 -10.57
C THR A 94 -2.07 -19.64 -9.93
N ASP A 95 -0.82 -19.87 -10.34
CA ASP A 95 -0.11 -21.14 -10.15
C ASP A 95 0.79 -21.18 -8.91
N GLY A 96 0.26 -20.84 -7.73
CA GLY A 96 0.94 -21.15 -6.45
C GLY A 96 2.33 -20.50 -6.25
N THR A 97 2.73 -19.59 -7.14
CA THR A 97 3.93 -18.77 -6.98
C THR A 97 3.66 -17.72 -5.90
N GLN A 98 4.52 -17.66 -4.89
CA GLN A 98 4.43 -16.68 -3.80
C GLN A 98 4.98 -15.34 -4.28
N THR A 99 4.26 -14.69 -5.19
CA THR A 99 4.58 -13.32 -5.63
C THR A 99 3.90 -12.30 -4.74
N CYS A 100 4.55 -11.15 -4.60
CA CYS A 100 4.05 -9.96 -3.93
C CYS A 100 4.03 -8.81 -4.96
N VAL A 101 3.23 -7.77 -4.70
CA VAL A 101 3.00 -6.72 -5.70
C VAL A 101 3.76 -5.44 -5.36
N ALA A 102 4.45 -4.90 -6.37
CA ALA A 102 5.08 -3.60 -6.32
C ALA A 102 4.55 -2.69 -7.45
N MET A 103 4.47 -1.39 -7.18
CA MET A 103 4.42 -0.36 -8.22
C MET A 103 5.81 -0.24 -8.84
N LEU A 104 5.92 -0.46 -10.14
CA LEU A 104 7.20 -0.52 -10.83
C LEU A 104 7.72 0.88 -11.15
N LYS A 105 9.05 1.04 -11.12
CA LYS A 105 9.69 2.26 -11.62
C LYS A 105 9.47 2.47 -13.14
N VAL A 106 9.33 1.37 -13.87
CA VAL A 106 9.07 1.35 -15.33
C VAL A 106 7.57 1.31 -15.62
N ASN A 107 7.19 1.46 -16.89
CA ASN A 107 5.80 1.34 -17.35
C ASN A 107 4.82 2.29 -16.62
N SER A 108 5.30 3.49 -16.27
CA SER A 108 4.49 4.54 -15.65
C SER A 108 3.83 4.14 -14.33
N GLY A 109 4.57 3.42 -13.46
CA GLY A 109 4.08 3.06 -12.13
C GLY A 109 3.19 1.82 -12.08
N LYS A 110 2.92 1.19 -13.25
CA LYS A 110 2.08 -0.01 -13.34
C LYS A 110 2.63 -1.11 -12.44
N TRP A 111 1.73 -1.97 -11.97
CA TRP A 111 2.08 -3.02 -11.02
C TRP A 111 2.80 -4.18 -11.69
N GLY A 112 3.68 -4.82 -10.94
CA GLY A 112 4.34 -6.05 -11.34
C GLY A 112 4.53 -6.99 -10.17
N ASP A 113 4.59 -8.28 -10.49
CA ASP A 113 4.96 -9.30 -9.52
C ASP A 113 6.45 -9.15 -9.18
N ARG A 114 6.74 -9.37 -7.90
CA ARG A 114 8.09 -9.51 -7.33
C ARG A 114 8.12 -10.75 -6.47
N ALA A 115 9.29 -11.37 -6.34
CA ALA A 115 9.43 -12.40 -5.33
C ALA A 115 9.24 -11.73 -3.95
N CYS A 116 8.39 -12.32 -3.09
CA CYS A 116 8.14 -11.76 -1.75
C CYS A 116 9.39 -11.66 -0.87
N THR A 117 10.47 -12.33 -1.27
CA THR A 117 11.79 -12.31 -0.62
C THR A 117 12.69 -11.16 -1.08
N GLU A 118 12.32 -10.45 -2.14
CA GLU A 118 13.01 -9.21 -2.53
C GLU A 118 12.76 -8.12 -1.48
N THR A 119 13.66 -7.14 -1.40
CA THR A 119 13.51 -6.01 -0.50
C THR A 119 13.31 -4.73 -1.28
N HIS A 120 12.26 -3.99 -0.96
CA HIS A 120 11.93 -2.73 -1.64
C HIS A 120 11.50 -1.67 -0.62
N PRO A 121 11.57 -0.37 -0.97
CA PRO A 121 10.80 0.68 -0.31
C PRO A 121 9.30 0.34 -0.35
N PHE A 122 8.50 1.00 0.49
CA PHE A 122 7.09 0.67 0.62
C PHE A 122 6.26 1.86 1.05
N ILE A 123 4.96 1.83 0.72
CA ILE A 123 4.02 2.88 1.10
C ILE A 123 3.01 2.33 2.10
N CYS A 124 2.96 2.97 3.27
CA CYS A 124 1.93 2.72 4.27
C CYS A 124 0.74 3.65 4.06
N ASP A 125 -0.46 3.18 4.40
CA ASP A 125 -1.62 4.04 4.65
C ASP A 125 -1.57 4.54 6.11
N CYS A 126 -1.98 5.79 6.30
CA CYS A 126 -2.09 6.52 7.56
C CYS A 126 -3.50 7.12 7.67
N SER A 127 -4.50 6.28 7.39
CA SER A 127 -5.91 6.59 7.58
C SER A 127 -6.31 6.29 9.04
N GLU A 128 -6.10 7.26 9.92
CA GLU A 128 -6.84 7.39 11.18
C GLU A 128 -7.77 8.60 11.13
#